data_AF-A0A0D1ZUV9-F1
#
_entry.id   AF-A0A0D1ZUV9-F1
#
_cell.length_a   1.000
_cell.length_b   1.000
_cell.length_c   1.000
_cell.angle_alpha   90.00
_cell.angle_beta   90.00
_cell.angle_gamma   90.00
#
_symmetry.space_group_name_H-M   'P 1'
#
loop_
_entity.id
_entity.type
_entity.pdbx_description
1 polymer ?
#
loop_
_entity_poly.entity_id
_entity_poly.type
_entity_poly.pdbx_seq_one_letter_code
_entity_poly.pdbx_strand_id
1 'polypeptide(L)'
;MAPNTAQEMFMNHLTISVPTDETQDIKLLLENLSYLPLAIAQAAAYLNQNKTMKIKDYLSLLNAQDIEAFQINSNLAQDKSPTHVIPRSIIMTLLTSLDQMRHGHPLATYFLCLMACVDRKDILLDYLNPWSKEREDAIKLLSDYAVVIRRPAVSAVDLHRLVHLAVRRWIENYESIDKWTETAVRRLVEVFPDHNHGNRSKWRRLLPHARYALSRGSIDLDNDDRMTLIWKCAMSLYEDGQHNEAEGLFVQV
;
A
#
# COMPACT_ATOMS: atom_id res chain seq x y z
N MET A 1 2.82 -4.53 -22.90
CA MET A 1 1.53 -5.01 -23.45
C MET A 1 1.39 -4.45 -24.86
N ALA A 2 0.70 -5.12 -25.78
CA ALA A 2 0.45 -4.56 -27.12
C ALA A 2 -0.51 -3.34 -27.03
N PRO A 3 -0.37 -2.30 -27.88
CA PRO A 3 -1.18 -1.09 -27.80
C PRO A 3 -2.70 -1.33 -27.82
N ASN A 4 -3.18 -2.21 -28.70
CA ASN A 4 -4.61 -2.51 -28.81
C ASN A 4 -5.15 -3.15 -27.52
N THR A 5 -4.41 -4.11 -26.94
CA THR A 5 -4.77 -4.75 -25.67
C THR A 5 -4.76 -3.75 -24.51
N ALA A 6 -3.81 -2.81 -24.50
CA ALA A 6 -3.74 -1.78 -23.48
C ALA A 6 -4.92 -0.79 -23.58
N GLN A 7 -5.32 -0.44 -24.79
CA GLN A 7 -6.49 0.40 -25.04
C GLN A 7 -7.78 -0.32 -24.63
N GLU A 8 -7.95 -1.58 -25.02
CA GLU A 8 -9.09 -2.40 -24.59
C GLU A 8 -9.14 -2.52 -23.06
N MET A 9 -8.00 -2.79 -22.41
CA MET A 9 -7.91 -2.83 -20.95
C MET A 9 -8.30 -1.50 -20.31
N PHE A 10 -7.82 -0.38 -20.84
CA PHE A 10 -8.15 0.95 -20.33
C PHE A 10 -9.65 1.22 -20.43
N MET A 11 -10.25 0.95 -21.60
CA MET A 11 -11.68 1.13 -21.82
C MET A 11 -12.52 0.21 -20.91
N ASN A 12 -12.07 -1.03 -20.67
CA ASN A 12 -12.76 -1.96 -19.77
C ASN A 12 -12.74 -1.51 -18.30
N HIS A 13 -11.74 -0.74 -17.88
CA HIS A 13 -11.67 -0.18 -16.53
C HIS A 13 -12.42 1.16 -16.40
N LEU A 14 -12.76 1.82 -17.50
CA LEU A 14 -13.52 3.06 -17.47
C LEU A 14 -15.02 2.80 -17.31
N THR A 15 -15.62 3.55 -16.41
CA THR A 15 -17.07 3.58 -16.17
C THR A 15 -17.72 4.83 -16.79
N ILE A 16 -16.91 5.76 -17.29
CA ILE A 16 -17.32 6.99 -17.95
C ILE A 16 -17.32 6.82 -19.47
N SER A 17 -18.22 7.52 -20.15
CA SER A 17 -18.22 7.58 -21.61
C SER A 17 -17.11 8.51 -22.07
N VAL A 18 -16.12 7.97 -22.78
CA VAL A 18 -15.07 8.78 -23.40
C VAL A 18 -15.57 9.27 -24.77
N PRO A 19 -15.61 10.58 -25.02
CA PRO A 19 -16.03 11.09 -26.31
C PRO A 19 -14.97 10.80 -27.39
N THR A 20 -15.43 10.62 -28.63
CA THR A 20 -14.61 10.12 -29.75
C THR A 20 -13.43 11.04 -30.10
N ASP A 21 -13.51 12.32 -29.72
CA ASP A 21 -12.46 13.33 -29.93
C ASP A 21 -11.22 13.14 -29.04
N GLU A 22 -11.28 12.31 -27.99
CA GLU A 22 -10.12 12.04 -27.11
C GLU A 22 -9.26 10.85 -27.54
N THR A 23 -9.51 10.26 -28.72
CA THR A 23 -8.80 9.05 -29.18
C THR A 23 -7.28 9.23 -29.22
N GLN A 24 -6.80 10.41 -29.63
CA GLN A 24 -5.36 10.72 -29.67
C GLN A 24 -4.78 10.87 -28.26
N ASP A 25 -5.53 11.50 -27.34
CA ASP A 25 -5.11 11.67 -25.95
C ASP A 25 -5.03 10.34 -25.21
N ILE A 26 -5.95 9.39 -25.49
CA ILE A 26 -5.88 8.02 -24.97
C ILE A 26 -4.56 7.36 -25.38
N LYS A 27 -4.18 7.50 -26.66
CA LYS A 27 -2.96 6.88 -27.18
C LYS A 27 -1.72 7.44 -26.50
N LEU A 28 -1.65 8.77 -26.35
CA LEU A 28 -0.58 9.47 -25.63
C LEU A 28 -0.53 9.08 -24.15
N LEU A 29 -1.69 8.92 -23.50
CA LEU A 29 -1.76 8.44 -22.13
C LEU A 29 -1.16 7.04 -22.00
N LEU A 30 -1.58 6.08 -22.83
CA LEU A 30 -1.08 4.71 -22.74
C LEU A 30 0.43 4.60 -23.00
N GLU A 31 0.97 5.43 -23.90
CA GLU A 31 2.41 5.58 -24.10
C GLU A 31 3.11 6.10 -22.84
N ASN A 32 2.58 7.17 -22.22
CA ASN A 32 3.12 7.73 -20.98
C ASN A 32 3.06 6.70 -19.83
N LEU A 33 2.01 5.88 -19.79
CA LEU A 33 1.86 4.79 -18.84
C LEU A 33 2.76 3.58 -19.13
N SER A 34 3.56 3.62 -20.19
CA SER A 34 4.44 2.53 -20.64
C SER A 34 3.70 1.21 -20.85
N TYR A 35 2.40 1.28 -21.16
CA TYR A 35 1.52 0.12 -21.33
C TYR A 35 1.54 -0.87 -20.14
N LEU A 36 1.75 -0.37 -18.92
CA LEU A 36 1.80 -1.19 -17.71
C LEU A 36 0.38 -1.43 -17.16
N PRO A 37 -0.05 -2.70 -16.95
CA PRO A 37 -1.42 -3.00 -16.53
C PRO A 37 -1.86 -2.25 -15.27
N LEU A 38 -0.98 -2.17 -14.26
CA LEU A 38 -1.30 -1.49 -13.02
C LEU A 38 -1.45 0.02 -13.21
N ALA A 39 -0.56 0.65 -13.98
CA ALA A 39 -0.63 2.08 -14.25
C ALA A 39 -1.90 2.43 -15.03
N ILE A 40 -2.27 1.60 -16.01
CA ILE A 40 -3.53 1.72 -16.77
C ILE A 40 -4.74 1.61 -15.85
N ALA A 41 -4.78 0.60 -14.98
CA ALA A 41 -5.89 0.42 -14.04
C ALA A 41 -6.02 1.60 -13.07
N GLN A 42 -4.90 2.11 -12.55
CA GLN A 42 -4.87 3.27 -11.66
C GLN A 42 -5.29 4.58 -12.37
N ALA A 43 -4.86 4.78 -13.62
CA ALA A 43 -5.27 5.93 -14.42
C ALA A 43 -6.78 5.90 -14.72
N ALA A 44 -7.30 4.76 -15.15
CA ALA A 44 -8.74 4.60 -15.39
C ALA A 44 -9.55 4.80 -14.09
N ALA A 45 -9.05 4.24 -12.99
CA ALA A 45 -9.63 4.42 -11.66
C ALA A 45 -9.68 5.90 -11.25
N TYR A 46 -8.61 6.65 -11.44
CA TYR A 46 -8.57 8.09 -11.17
C TYR A 46 -9.61 8.86 -11.99
N LEU A 47 -9.70 8.60 -13.30
CA LEU A 47 -10.69 9.24 -14.18
C LEU A 47 -12.13 8.90 -13.78
N ASN A 48 -12.40 7.67 -13.32
CA ASN A 48 -13.72 7.28 -12.81
C ASN A 48 -14.15 8.11 -11.58
N GLN A 49 -13.19 8.51 -10.74
CA GLN A 49 -13.45 9.38 -9.58
C GLN A 49 -13.60 10.85 -9.99
N ASN A 50 -13.07 11.24 -11.14
CA ASN A 50 -13.07 12.60 -11.66
C ASN A 50 -13.84 12.69 -12.98
N LYS A 51 -15.13 12.31 -12.95
CA LYS A 51 -15.95 12.06 -14.16
C LYS A 51 -16.05 13.22 -15.15
N THR A 52 -15.80 14.46 -14.72
CA THR A 52 -15.83 15.65 -15.57
C THR A 52 -14.48 16.00 -16.19
N MET A 53 -13.42 15.31 -15.78
CA MET A 53 -12.05 15.56 -16.24
C MET A 53 -11.82 14.95 -17.61
N LYS A 54 -11.20 15.72 -18.51
CA LYS A 54 -10.78 15.24 -19.83
C LYS A 54 -9.43 14.53 -19.75
N ILE A 55 -9.17 13.59 -20.67
CA ILE A 55 -7.91 12.84 -20.68
C ILE A 55 -6.69 13.76 -20.86
N LYS A 56 -6.80 14.80 -21.68
CA LYS A 56 -5.75 15.83 -21.84
C LYS A 56 -5.41 16.57 -20.55
N ASP A 57 -6.40 16.80 -19.69
CA ASP A 57 -6.21 17.50 -18.42
C ASP A 57 -5.50 16.56 -17.44
N TYR A 58 -5.87 15.27 -17.46
CA TYR A 58 -5.20 14.24 -16.68
C TYR A 58 -3.74 14.03 -17.10
N LEU A 59 -3.46 14.03 -18.41
CA LEU A 59 -2.09 14.01 -18.94
C LEU A 59 -1.26 15.18 -18.42
N SER A 60 -1.84 16.38 -18.39
CA SER A 60 -1.18 17.58 -17.86
C SER A 60 -0.87 17.43 -16.37
N LEU A 61 -1.80 16.87 -15.59
CA LEU A 61 -1.63 16.58 -14.17
C LEU A 61 -0.55 15.51 -13.92
N LEU A 62 -0.54 14.43 -14.70
CA LEU A 62 0.50 13.40 -14.63
C LEU A 62 1.89 14.02 -14.86
N ASN A 63 2.03 14.82 -15.91
CA ASN A 63 3.30 15.48 -16.23
C ASN A 63 3.73 16.50 -15.17
N ALA A 64 2.80 17.10 -14.41
CA ALA A 64 3.17 17.95 -13.28
C ALA A 64 3.81 17.16 -12.13
N GLN A 65 3.43 15.89 -11.95
CA GLN A 65 3.99 14.98 -10.94
C GLN A 65 5.33 14.36 -11.33
N ASP A 66 5.87 14.71 -12.51
CA ASP A 66 7.09 14.13 -13.02
C ASP A 66 8.32 14.38 -12.15
N ILE A 67 8.39 15.55 -11.52
CA ILE A 67 9.50 15.95 -10.66
C ILE A 67 9.46 15.15 -9.36
N GLU A 68 8.28 15.03 -8.74
CA GLU A 68 8.10 14.24 -7.51
C GLU A 68 8.36 12.75 -7.77
N ALA A 69 7.86 12.22 -8.89
CA ALA A 69 8.13 10.85 -9.30
C ALA A 69 9.63 10.59 -9.54
N PHE A 70 10.35 11.58 -10.09
CA PHE A 70 11.79 11.52 -10.23
C PHE A 70 12.50 11.51 -8.87
N GLN A 71 12.09 12.35 -7.92
CA GLN A 71 12.66 12.40 -6.56
C GLN A 71 12.47 11.08 -5.80
N ILE A 72 11.29 10.47 -5.91
CA ILE A 72 11.03 9.13 -5.34
C ILE A 72 11.96 8.08 -5.98
N ASN A 73 12.23 8.19 -7.29
CA ASN A 73 13.14 7.29 -8.00
C ASN A 73 14.62 7.52 -7.72
N SER A 74 15.07 8.77 -7.56
CA SER A 74 16.48 9.06 -7.27
C SER A 74 16.90 8.50 -5.92
N ASN A 75 15.99 8.50 -4.94
CA ASN A 75 16.23 7.91 -3.62
C ASN A 75 16.29 6.37 -3.69
N LEU A 76 15.59 5.74 -4.64
CA LEU A 76 15.67 4.28 -4.89
C LEU A 76 17.03 3.84 -5.43
N ALA A 77 17.68 4.66 -6.26
CA ALA A 77 18.97 4.32 -6.87
C ALA A 77 20.15 4.38 -5.89
N GLN A 78 20.04 5.17 -4.81
CA GLN A 78 21.08 5.29 -3.79
C GLN A 78 21.18 4.04 -2.89
N ASP A 79 20.09 3.26 -2.77
CA ASP A 79 20.00 2.07 -1.90
C ASP A 79 20.76 0.83 -2.43
N LYS A 80 21.54 0.96 -3.53
CA LYS A 80 22.41 -0.09 -4.13
C LYS A 80 21.75 -1.47 -4.33
N SER A 81 20.43 -1.58 -4.29
CA SER A 81 19.69 -2.81 -4.56
C SER A 81 18.99 -2.71 -5.93
N PRO A 82 19.48 -3.42 -6.96
CA PRO A 82 18.94 -3.37 -8.32
C PRO A 82 17.48 -3.84 -8.47
N THR A 83 16.86 -4.35 -7.39
CA THR A 83 15.55 -5.03 -7.43
C THR A 83 14.34 -4.13 -7.11
N HIS A 84 14.57 -2.82 -6.85
CA HIS A 84 13.54 -1.89 -6.39
C HIS A 84 13.20 -0.72 -7.33
N VAL A 85 13.59 -0.77 -8.60
CA VAL A 85 13.17 0.28 -9.56
C VAL A 85 11.65 0.19 -9.77
N ILE A 86 10.94 1.24 -9.37
CA ILE A 86 9.50 1.37 -9.60
C ILE A 86 9.33 2.11 -10.93
N PRO A 87 8.53 1.58 -11.88
CA PRO A 87 8.27 2.29 -13.12
C PRO A 87 7.68 3.67 -12.84
N ARG A 88 8.24 4.70 -13.49
CA ARG A 88 7.84 6.10 -13.31
C ARG A 88 6.34 6.30 -13.49
N SER A 89 5.75 5.65 -14.49
CA SER A 89 4.31 5.72 -14.75
C SER A 89 3.45 5.26 -13.57
N ILE A 90 3.89 4.23 -12.84
CA ILE A 90 3.18 3.72 -11.65
C ILE A 90 3.30 4.70 -10.49
N ILE A 91 4.48 5.33 -10.33
CA ILE A 91 4.65 6.36 -9.30
C ILE A 91 3.75 7.55 -9.61
N MET A 92 3.77 8.07 -10.83
CA MET A 92 2.95 9.22 -11.22
C MET A 92 1.46 8.95 -11.01
N THR A 93 0.93 7.83 -11.53
CA THR A 93 -0.50 7.50 -11.37
C THR A 93 -0.90 7.34 -9.91
N LEU A 94 -0.03 6.71 -9.11
CA LEU A 94 -0.26 6.53 -7.68
C LEU A 94 -0.19 7.86 -6.93
N LEU A 95 0.82 8.71 -7.18
CA LEU A 95 0.98 10.01 -6.53
C LEU A 95 -0.19 10.93 -6.84
N THR A 96 -0.64 10.97 -8.10
CA THR A 96 -1.83 11.74 -8.49
C THR A 96 -3.07 11.27 -7.71
N SER A 97 -3.25 9.96 -7.55
CA SER A 97 -4.38 9.41 -6.77
C SER A 97 -4.23 9.67 -5.27
N LEU A 98 -3.02 9.54 -4.73
CA LEU A 98 -2.68 9.82 -3.34
C LEU A 98 -2.93 11.28 -2.97
N ASP A 99 -2.51 12.22 -3.82
CA ASP A 99 -2.68 13.65 -3.56
C ASP A 99 -4.16 14.02 -3.47
N GLN A 100 -5.00 13.49 -4.36
CA GLN A 100 -6.44 13.66 -4.28
C GLN A 100 -7.04 13.02 -3.02
N MET A 101 -6.66 11.79 -2.70
CA MET A 101 -7.14 11.09 -1.50
C MET A 101 -6.74 11.81 -0.22
N ARG A 102 -5.55 12.40 -0.16
CA ARG A 102 -5.06 13.13 1.01
C ARG A 102 -5.95 14.32 1.37
N HIS A 103 -6.45 15.04 0.37
CA HIS A 103 -7.31 16.22 0.58
C HIS A 103 -8.77 15.87 0.87
N GLY A 104 -9.31 14.81 0.24
CA GLY A 104 -10.73 14.46 0.36
C GLY A 104 -11.06 13.32 1.33
N HIS A 105 -10.09 12.45 1.62
CA HIS A 105 -10.33 11.14 2.24
C HIS A 105 -9.20 10.75 3.22
N PRO A 106 -9.07 11.46 4.35
CA PRO A 106 -7.95 11.27 5.28
C PRO A 106 -7.89 9.85 5.87
N LEU A 107 -9.03 9.18 6.12
CA LEU A 107 -9.04 7.83 6.66
C LEU A 107 -8.49 6.78 5.66
N ALA A 108 -8.79 6.93 4.37
CA ALA A 108 -8.25 6.06 3.33
C ALA A 108 -6.73 6.24 3.19
N THR A 109 -6.28 7.50 3.21
CA THR A 109 -4.86 7.84 3.22
C THR A 109 -4.16 7.25 4.44
N TYR A 110 -4.76 7.38 5.63
CA TYR A 110 -4.25 6.81 6.87
C TYR A 110 -4.08 5.28 6.77
N PHE A 111 -5.09 4.56 6.28
CA PHE A 111 -4.98 3.11 6.07
C PHE A 111 -3.90 2.75 5.06
N LEU A 112 -3.78 3.49 3.96
CA LEU A 112 -2.77 3.21 2.95
C LEU A 112 -1.35 3.36 3.50
N CYS A 113 -1.10 4.40 4.29
CA CYS A 113 0.19 4.60 4.96
C CYS A 113 0.47 3.52 6.02
N LEU A 114 -0.54 3.16 6.82
CA LEU A 114 -0.43 2.10 7.83
C LEU A 114 -0.13 0.73 7.19
N MET A 115 -0.74 0.43 6.04
CA MET A 115 -0.49 -0.79 5.27
C MET A 115 0.90 -0.84 4.64
N ALA A 116 1.49 0.32 4.30
CA ALA A 116 2.85 0.41 3.75
C ALA A 116 3.96 0.09 4.78
N CYS A 117 3.60 -0.06 6.06
CA CYS A 117 4.51 -0.32 7.17
C CYS A 117 4.49 -1.77 7.66
N VAL A 118 3.75 -2.66 7.01
CA VAL A 118 3.64 -4.10 7.32
C VAL A 118 3.82 -4.94 6.06
N ASP A 119 3.82 -6.28 6.18
CA ASP A 119 3.85 -7.12 4.98
C ASP A 119 2.66 -6.79 4.05
N ARG A 120 2.94 -6.71 2.75
CA ARG A 120 1.99 -6.29 1.71
C ARG A 120 0.85 -7.29 1.45
N LYS A 121 0.93 -8.53 1.94
CA LYS A 121 -0.07 -9.58 1.72
C LYS A 121 -0.81 -9.91 2.99
N ASP A 122 -2.09 -10.23 2.84
CA ASP A 122 -2.95 -10.73 3.92
C ASP A 122 -3.19 -9.76 5.08
N ILE A 123 -3.22 -8.45 4.80
CA ILE A 123 -3.43 -7.41 5.81
C ILE A 123 -4.86 -7.50 6.33
N LEU A 124 -5.01 -7.93 7.58
CA LEU A 124 -6.30 -8.04 8.26
C LEU A 124 -7.01 -6.69 8.35
N LEU A 125 -8.31 -6.64 8.04
CA LEU A 125 -9.08 -5.40 8.20
C LEU A 125 -9.14 -4.93 9.66
N ASP A 126 -9.14 -5.86 10.61
CA ASP A 126 -9.15 -5.54 12.04
C ASP A 126 -7.83 -4.93 12.53
N TYR A 127 -6.72 -5.17 11.82
CA TYR A 127 -5.45 -4.48 12.07
C TYR A 127 -5.61 -2.97 11.79
N LEU A 128 -6.30 -2.61 10.72
CA LEU A 128 -6.50 -1.21 10.32
C LEU A 128 -7.42 -0.46 11.28
N ASN A 129 -8.57 -1.05 11.60
CA ASN A 129 -9.55 -0.51 12.53
C ASN A 129 -10.60 -1.58 12.85
N PRO A 130 -11.31 -1.57 14.00
CA PRO A 130 -12.53 -2.37 14.16
C PRO A 130 -13.58 -2.05 13.09
N TRP A 131 -14.56 -2.94 12.94
CA TRP A 131 -15.61 -2.72 11.94
C TRP A 131 -16.39 -1.43 12.21
N SER A 132 -16.47 -0.59 11.18
CA SER A 132 -17.32 0.58 11.12
C SER A 132 -17.68 0.85 9.66
N LYS A 133 -18.71 1.66 9.42
CA LYS A 133 -19.09 2.05 8.06
C LYS A 133 -17.98 2.88 7.39
N GLU A 134 -17.34 3.76 8.16
CA GLU A 134 -16.24 4.61 7.71
C GLU A 134 -15.01 3.77 7.30
N ARG A 135 -14.71 2.69 8.04
CA ARG A 135 -13.67 1.74 7.65
C ARG A 135 -13.98 1.13 6.30
N GLU A 136 -15.21 0.64 6.13
CA GLU A 136 -15.64 -0.02 4.89
C GLU A 136 -15.62 0.95 3.70
N ASP A 137 -16.10 2.19 3.88
CA ASP A 137 -16.09 3.23 2.86
C ASP A 137 -14.65 3.61 2.46
N ALA A 138 -13.73 3.70 3.42
CA ALA A 138 -12.32 3.96 3.15
C ALA A 138 -11.64 2.81 2.38
N ILE A 139 -11.90 1.55 2.75
CA ILE A 139 -11.38 0.38 2.03
C ILE A 139 -11.96 0.27 0.63
N LYS A 140 -13.26 0.56 0.48
CA LYS A 140 -13.91 0.63 -0.83
C LYS A 140 -13.25 1.69 -1.70
N LEU A 141 -13.02 2.89 -1.17
CA LEU A 141 -12.34 3.96 -1.91
C LEU A 141 -10.94 3.53 -2.39
N LEU A 142 -10.13 2.93 -1.51
CA LEU A 142 -8.80 2.41 -1.88
C LEU A 142 -8.90 1.34 -2.99
N SER A 143 -9.93 0.51 -2.95
CA SER A 143 -10.18 -0.48 -4.00
C SER A 143 -10.61 0.20 -5.30
N ASP A 144 -11.43 1.24 -5.22
CA ASP A 144 -11.92 2.00 -6.37
C ASP A 144 -10.78 2.77 -7.07
N TYR A 145 -9.71 3.15 -6.34
CA TYR A 145 -8.46 3.70 -6.89
C TYR A 145 -7.47 2.63 -7.37
N ALA A 146 -7.82 1.34 -7.33
CA ALA A 146 -6.95 0.22 -7.68
C ALA A 146 -5.60 0.20 -6.93
N VAL A 147 -5.56 0.70 -5.69
CA VAL A 147 -4.35 0.68 -4.85
C VAL A 147 -4.30 -0.52 -3.91
N VAL A 148 -5.46 -1.12 -3.59
CA VAL A 148 -5.58 -2.36 -2.80
C VAL A 148 -6.37 -3.43 -3.54
N ILE A 149 -6.14 -4.68 -3.18
CA ILE A 149 -6.90 -5.84 -3.67
C ILE A 149 -7.67 -6.41 -2.48
N ARG A 150 -9.01 -6.43 -2.55
CA ARG A 150 -9.86 -6.97 -1.47
C ARG A 150 -9.86 -8.49 -1.45
N ARG A 151 -9.84 -9.07 -0.24
CA ARG A 151 -9.96 -10.52 0.02
C ARG A 151 -11.12 -10.76 0.99
N PRO A 152 -12.38 -10.64 0.51
CA PRO A 152 -13.56 -10.64 1.39
C PRO A 152 -13.72 -11.93 2.19
N ALA A 153 -13.39 -13.09 1.60
CA ALA A 153 -13.50 -14.40 2.24
C ALA A 153 -12.67 -14.55 3.53
N VAL A 154 -11.62 -13.74 3.70
CA VAL A 154 -10.69 -13.81 4.84
C VAL A 154 -10.57 -12.49 5.58
N SER A 155 -11.48 -11.54 5.33
CA SER A 155 -11.50 -10.19 5.91
C SER A 155 -10.12 -9.50 5.88
N ALA A 156 -9.51 -9.47 4.69
CA ALA A 156 -8.20 -8.88 4.48
C ALA A 156 -8.09 -8.13 3.15
N VAL A 157 -6.98 -7.42 2.99
CA VAL A 157 -6.58 -6.75 1.76
C VAL A 157 -5.10 -7.05 1.46
N ASP A 158 -4.75 -6.99 0.19
CA ASP A 158 -3.36 -7.01 -0.25
C ASP A 158 -3.00 -5.65 -0.88
N LEU A 159 -1.76 -5.21 -0.67
CA LEU A 159 -1.14 -4.17 -1.48
C LEU A 159 -0.36 -4.79 -2.64
N HIS A 160 -0.51 -4.20 -3.83
CA HIS A 160 0.37 -4.52 -4.93
C HIS A 160 1.81 -4.14 -4.58
N ARG A 161 2.80 -4.99 -4.91
CA ARG A 161 4.22 -4.77 -4.53
C ARG A 161 4.72 -3.37 -4.89
N LEU A 162 4.39 -2.89 -6.08
CA LEU A 162 4.82 -1.56 -6.55
C LEU A 162 4.10 -0.42 -5.83
N VAL A 163 2.82 -0.59 -5.47
CA VAL A 163 2.08 0.39 -4.65
C VAL A 163 2.69 0.45 -3.26
N HIS A 164 2.91 -0.70 -2.62
CA HIS A 164 3.53 -0.80 -1.31
C HIS A 164 4.88 -0.08 -1.26
N LEU A 165 5.75 -0.33 -2.24
CA LEU A 165 7.05 0.34 -2.33
C LEU A 165 6.90 1.85 -2.57
N ALA A 166 6.02 2.26 -3.48
CA ALA A 166 5.87 3.67 -3.84
C ALA A 166 5.25 4.51 -2.70
N VAL A 167 4.22 3.99 -2.01
CA VAL A 167 3.65 4.63 -0.81
C VAL A 167 4.71 4.75 0.27
N ARG A 168 5.51 3.71 0.51
CA ARG A 168 6.58 3.76 1.51
C ARG A 168 7.61 4.85 1.20
N ARG A 169 8.05 4.96 -0.06
CA ARG A 169 8.97 6.03 -0.47
C ARG A 169 8.35 7.41 -0.37
N TRP A 170 7.06 7.52 -0.68
CA TRP A 170 6.32 8.75 -0.47
C TRP A 170 6.31 9.15 1.01
N ILE A 171 6.09 8.20 1.93
CA ILE A 171 6.19 8.45 3.37
C ILE A 171 7.60 8.89 3.77
N GLU A 172 8.64 8.25 3.24
CA GLU A 172 10.05 8.62 3.53
C GLU A 172 10.40 10.04 3.06
N ASN A 173 9.80 10.51 1.97
CA ASN A 173 10.11 11.81 1.37
C ASN A 173 9.28 12.97 1.94
N TYR A 174 8.01 12.73 2.30
CA TYR A 174 7.06 13.79 2.65
C TYR A 174 6.53 13.69 4.08
N GLU A 175 6.70 12.56 4.74
CA GLU A 175 6.21 12.27 6.08
C GLU A 175 7.37 11.70 6.93
N SER A 176 7.05 11.05 8.05
CA SER A 176 8.04 10.34 8.87
C SER A 176 7.76 8.84 8.85
N ILE A 177 8.62 8.09 8.16
CA ILE A 177 8.54 6.63 8.10
C ILE A 177 8.65 5.99 9.50
N ASP A 178 9.43 6.58 10.39
CA ASP A 178 9.57 6.12 11.77
C ASP A 178 8.24 6.26 12.53
N LYS A 179 7.58 7.43 12.45
CA LYS A 179 6.26 7.62 13.09
C LYS A 179 5.21 6.64 12.58
N TRP A 180 5.19 6.38 11.27
CA TRP A 180 4.26 5.43 10.68
C TRP A 180 4.59 3.98 11.07
N THR A 181 5.87 3.64 11.16
CA THR A 181 6.33 2.33 11.66
C THR A 181 5.91 2.14 13.12
N GLU A 182 6.07 3.15 13.97
CA GLU A 182 5.62 3.07 15.37
C GLU A 182 4.10 2.98 15.50
N THR A 183 3.37 3.66 14.62
CA THR A 183 1.91 3.52 14.56
C THR A 183 1.51 2.10 14.18
N ALA A 184 2.21 1.49 13.22
CA ALA A 184 1.99 0.10 12.83
C ALA A 184 2.31 -0.89 13.96
N VAL A 185 3.43 -0.70 14.67
CA VAL A 185 3.81 -1.52 15.83
C VAL A 185 2.73 -1.47 16.90
N ARG A 186 2.26 -0.27 17.29
CA ARG A 186 1.19 -0.12 18.28
C ARG A 186 -0.11 -0.80 17.86
N ARG A 187 -0.53 -0.61 16.61
CA ARG A 187 -1.70 -1.29 16.06
C ARG A 187 -1.53 -2.81 16.10
N LEU A 188 -0.34 -3.33 15.82
CA LEU A 188 -0.03 -4.74 15.95
C LEU A 188 -0.15 -5.21 17.41
N VAL A 189 0.44 -4.49 18.38
CA VAL A 189 0.31 -4.82 19.81
C VAL A 189 -1.15 -4.98 20.23
N GLU A 190 -2.02 -4.06 19.81
CA GLU A 190 -3.44 -4.08 20.16
C GLU A 190 -4.19 -5.28 19.57
N VAL A 191 -3.90 -5.65 18.33
CA VAL A 191 -4.67 -6.70 17.62
C VAL A 191 -4.04 -8.08 17.71
N PHE A 192 -2.76 -8.16 18.07
CA PHE A 192 -2.05 -9.42 18.25
C PHE A 192 -2.62 -10.13 19.49
N PRO A 193 -3.25 -11.30 19.29
CA PRO A 193 -3.97 -11.97 20.36
C PRO A 193 -3.01 -12.54 21.41
N ASP A 194 -3.55 -12.98 22.54
CA ASP A 194 -2.80 -13.72 23.54
C ASP A 194 -2.23 -15.05 22.99
N HIS A 195 -1.45 -15.74 23.82
CA HIS A 195 -0.76 -16.98 23.50
C HIS A 195 -1.64 -18.24 23.68
N ASN A 196 -2.98 -18.10 23.71
CA ASN A 196 -3.88 -19.25 23.69
C ASN A 196 -3.91 -19.94 22.32
N HIS A 197 -3.70 -21.26 22.24
CA HIS A 197 -3.69 -22.04 20.99
C HIS A 197 -4.92 -21.84 20.08
N GLY A 198 -6.08 -21.41 20.62
CA GLY A 198 -7.25 -21.01 19.81
C GLY A 198 -6.95 -19.90 18.80
N ASN A 199 -5.91 -19.09 19.05
CA ASN A 199 -5.49 -17.96 18.23
C ASN A 199 -4.46 -18.31 17.14
N ARG A 200 -4.09 -19.59 17.00
CA ARG A 200 -3.05 -20.08 16.07
C ARG A 200 -3.21 -19.58 14.63
N SER A 201 -4.45 -19.54 14.13
CA SER A 201 -4.74 -19.03 12.78
C SER A 201 -4.44 -17.54 12.65
N LYS A 202 -4.73 -16.73 13.67
CA LYS A 202 -4.50 -15.29 13.69
C LYS A 202 -3.01 -14.96 13.88
N TRP A 203 -2.27 -15.71 14.71
CA TRP A 203 -0.82 -15.56 14.84
C TRP A 203 -0.10 -15.72 13.50
N ARG A 204 -0.39 -16.80 12.77
CA ARG A 204 0.25 -17.09 11.48
C ARG A 204 0.04 -15.99 10.44
N ARG A 205 -1.09 -15.29 10.51
CA ARG A 205 -1.40 -14.15 9.63
C ARG A 205 -0.71 -12.87 10.09
N LEU A 206 -0.59 -12.64 11.41
CA LEU A 206 0.01 -11.42 11.96
C LEU A 206 1.54 -11.46 12.07
N LEU A 207 2.16 -12.63 12.22
CA LEU A 207 3.61 -12.80 12.37
C LEU A 207 4.41 -12.19 11.21
N PRO A 208 4.05 -12.37 9.93
CA PRO A 208 4.74 -11.70 8.82
C PRO A 208 4.70 -10.18 8.94
N HIS A 209 3.57 -9.61 9.35
CA HIS A 209 3.40 -8.17 9.54
C HIS A 209 4.25 -7.65 10.70
N ALA A 210 4.26 -8.35 11.84
CA ALA A 210 5.08 -8.00 12.99
C ALA A 210 6.57 -8.06 12.68
N ARG A 211 7.04 -9.14 12.02
CA ARG A 211 8.43 -9.24 11.56
C ARG A 211 8.80 -8.10 10.63
N TYR A 212 7.93 -7.77 9.68
CA TYR A 212 8.17 -6.66 8.76
C TYR A 212 8.31 -5.33 9.50
N ALA A 213 7.39 -5.00 10.39
CA ALA A 213 7.41 -3.75 11.16
C ALA A 213 8.62 -3.68 12.11
N LEU A 214 8.92 -4.76 12.83
CA LEU A 214 10.03 -4.84 13.78
C LEU A 214 11.40 -4.78 13.09
N SER A 215 11.53 -5.32 11.87
CA SER A 215 12.78 -5.23 11.09
C SER A 215 13.13 -3.82 10.62
N ARG A 216 12.24 -2.84 10.85
CA ARG A 216 12.35 -1.46 10.38
C ARG A 216 12.27 -0.50 11.57
N GLY A 217 13.07 0.56 11.54
CA GLY A 217 13.16 1.57 12.61
C GLY A 217 14.32 1.31 13.57
N SER A 218 14.73 2.33 14.30
CA SER A 218 15.72 2.20 15.37
C SER A 218 15.15 1.37 16.52
N ILE A 219 15.95 0.46 17.07
CA ILE A 219 15.66 -0.20 18.34
C ILE A 219 15.84 0.85 19.43
N ASP A 220 14.83 1.69 19.62
CA ASP A 220 14.74 2.49 20.82
C ASP A 220 14.24 1.56 21.93
N LEU A 221 15.15 1.17 22.82
CA LEU A 221 14.91 0.18 23.87
C LEU A 221 13.92 0.68 24.94
N ASP A 222 13.59 1.98 24.94
CA ASP A 222 12.57 2.57 25.81
C ASP A 222 11.14 2.47 25.21
N ASN A 223 10.99 1.87 24.03
CA ASN A 223 9.71 1.70 23.37
C ASN A 223 8.99 0.42 23.84
N ASP A 224 8.13 0.58 24.84
CA ASP A 224 7.31 -0.47 25.45
C ASP A 224 6.47 -1.26 24.41
N ASP A 225 6.00 -0.60 23.34
CA ASP A 225 5.18 -1.25 22.30
C ASP A 225 6.01 -2.27 21.50
N ARG A 226 7.27 -1.96 21.16
CA ARG A 226 8.16 -2.88 20.42
C ARG A 226 8.51 -4.10 21.24
N MET A 227 8.90 -3.90 22.49
CA MET A 227 9.23 -4.99 23.41
C MET A 227 8.02 -5.89 23.64
N THR A 228 6.84 -5.29 23.84
CA THR A 228 5.57 -6.01 23.96
C THR A 228 5.27 -6.83 22.70
N LEU A 229 5.47 -6.27 21.50
CA LEU A 229 5.22 -6.98 20.25
C LEU A 229 6.21 -8.15 20.04
N ILE A 230 7.50 -7.96 20.34
CA ILE A 230 8.52 -9.01 20.28
C ILE A 230 8.14 -10.15 21.23
N TRP A 231 7.77 -9.83 22.47
CA TRP A 231 7.33 -10.82 23.46
C TRP A 231 6.09 -11.60 22.99
N LYS A 232 5.07 -10.91 22.48
CA LYS A 232 3.86 -11.56 21.92
C LYS A 232 4.19 -12.49 20.76
N CYS A 233 5.10 -12.06 19.87
CA CYS A 233 5.56 -12.89 18.76
C CYS A 233 6.31 -14.13 19.26
N ALA A 234 7.25 -13.96 20.20
CA ALA A 234 8.04 -15.05 20.77
C ALA A 234 7.14 -16.10 21.45
N MET A 235 6.19 -15.65 22.29
CA MET A 235 5.21 -16.53 22.93
C MET A 235 4.35 -17.28 21.91
N SER A 236 3.84 -16.60 20.88
CA SER A 236 3.03 -17.25 19.86
C SER A 236 3.80 -18.31 19.05
N LEU A 237 5.09 -18.08 18.81
CA LEU A 237 5.97 -19.05 18.11
C LEU A 237 6.28 -20.24 19.01
N TYR A 238 6.54 -20.00 20.29
CA TYR A 238 6.74 -21.06 21.28
C TYR A 238 5.51 -21.97 21.37
N GLU A 239 4.32 -21.39 21.52
CA GLU A 239 3.05 -22.13 21.56
C GLU A 239 2.67 -22.76 20.21
N ASP A 240 3.18 -22.27 19.07
CA ASP A 240 3.02 -22.91 17.75
C ASP A 240 4.04 -24.05 17.50
N GLY A 241 4.94 -24.31 18.46
CA GLY A 241 6.00 -25.34 18.37
C GLY A 241 7.24 -24.91 17.58
N GLN A 242 7.36 -23.63 17.24
CA GLN A 242 8.47 -23.04 16.48
C GLN A 242 9.56 -22.51 17.42
N HIS A 243 10.11 -23.38 18.27
CA HIS A 243 10.96 -22.98 19.40
C HIS A 243 12.24 -22.24 18.97
N ASN A 244 12.88 -22.62 17.86
CA ASN A 244 14.09 -21.96 17.38
C ASN A 244 13.83 -20.50 16.97
N GLU A 245 12.68 -20.22 16.35
CA GLU A 245 12.31 -18.85 15.98
C GLU A 245 11.88 -18.04 17.21
N ALA A 246 11.29 -18.69 18.21
CA ALA A 246 10.93 -18.07 19.48
C ALA A 246 12.18 -17.67 20.29
N GLU A 247 13.18 -18.56 20.40
CA GLU A 247 14.44 -18.29 21.11
C GLU A 247 15.15 -17.06 20.56
N GLY A 248 15.21 -16.92 19.23
CA GLY A 248 15.81 -15.74 18.59
C GLY A 248 15.12 -14.43 18.92
N LEU A 249 13.83 -14.45 19.25
CA LEU A 249 13.10 -13.27 19.71
C LEU A 249 13.22 -13.07 21.23
N PHE A 250 13.24 -14.13 22.03
CA PHE A 250 13.39 -14.02 23.49
C PHE A 250 14.72 -13.36 23.90
N VAL A 251 15.79 -13.52 23.13
CA VAL A 251 17.08 -12.85 23.39
C VAL A 251 17.00 -11.33 23.18
N GLN A 252 15.96 -10.84 22.50
CA GLN A 252 15.73 -9.41 22.23
C GLN A 252 14.77 -8.75 23.24
N VAL A 253 14.13 -9.55 24.12
CA VAL A 253 13.22 -9.08 25.18
C VAL A 253 13.99 -8.97 26.49
#